data_AF-A0A151RV03-F1
#
_entry.id   AF-A0A151RV03-F1
#
_cell.length_a   1.000
_cell.length_b   1.000
_cell.length_c   1.000
_cell.angle_alpha   90.00
_cell.angle_beta   90.00
_cell.angle_gamma   90.00
#
_symmetry.space_group_name_H-M   'P 1'
#
loop_
_entity.id
_entity.type
_entity.pdbx_description
1 polymer ?
#
loop_
_entity_poly.entity_id
_entity_poly.type
_entity_poly.pdbx_seq_one_letter_code
_entity_poly.pdbx_strand_id
1 'polypeptide(L)'
;LLRGWIIKTLSKEALGLVVGLDTSHAVWDALKDAYAKDSQEHEFTLRQHITYLRKEDDRTIKEHIHIFKGLCDNLAAIGKPIPDKEKVFYLITSLGPEYETFTTTMLKPPRPSYSELIL
;
A
#
# COMPACT_ATOMS: atom_id res chain seq x y z
N LEU A 1 30.37 -17.40 11.91
CA LEU A 1 30.43 -15.99 12.39
C LEU A 1 29.22 -15.18 11.91
N LEU A 2 28.96 -15.09 10.60
CA LEU A 2 27.84 -14.33 10.02
C LEU A 2 26.45 -14.70 10.58
N ARG A 3 26.16 -16.00 10.76
CA ARG A 3 24.89 -16.49 11.33
C ARG A 3 24.58 -15.89 12.70
N GLY A 4 25.59 -15.88 13.59
CA GLY A 4 25.43 -15.37 14.94
C GLY A 4 25.18 -13.86 14.98
N TRP A 5 25.69 -13.12 13.99
CA TRP A 5 25.41 -11.68 13.86
C TRP A 5 23.99 -11.42 13.38
N ILE A 6 23.52 -12.14 12.36
CA ILE A 6 22.15 -12.04 11.86
C ILE A 6 21.16 -12.34 12.99
N ILE A 7 21.34 -13.45 13.71
CA ILE A 7 20.44 -13.85 14.80
C ILE A 7 20.37 -12.79 15.91
N LYS A 8 21.49 -12.13 16.23
CA LYS A 8 21.53 -11.08 17.27
C LYS A 8 20.76 -9.82 16.91
N THR A 9 20.51 -9.55 15.63
CA THR A 9 19.75 -8.38 15.18
C THR A 9 18.25 -8.65 15.06
N LEU A 10 17.80 -9.90 15.24
CA LEU A 10 16.40 -10.29 15.08
C LEU A 10 15.57 -9.94 16.32
N SER A 11 14.32 -9.55 16.08
CA SER A 11 13.31 -9.47 17.14
C SER A 11 12.95 -10.87 17.65
N LYS A 12 12.25 -10.95 18.79
CA LYS A 12 11.85 -12.25 19.37
C LYS A 12 10.95 -13.05 18.43
N GLU A 13 10.13 -12.35 17.67
CA GLU A 13 9.20 -12.90 16.69
C GLU A 13 9.97 -13.49 15.50
N ALA A 14 10.98 -12.77 15.00
CA ALA A 14 11.83 -13.22 13.90
C ALA A 14 12.79 -14.37 14.29
N LEU A 15 13.19 -14.44 15.57
CA LEU A 15 14.03 -15.53 16.08
C LEU A 15 13.37 -16.90 15.92
N GLY A 16 12.05 -16.99 16.09
CA GLY A 16 11.30 -18.23 15.93
C GLY A 16 11.41 -18.83 14.52
N LEU A 17 11.59 -17.99 13.50
CA LEU A 17 11.69 -18.40 12.09
C LEU A 17 13.02 -19.09 11.76
N VAL A 18 14.04 -18.92 12.61
CA VAL A 18 15.43 -19.32 12.31
C VAL A 18 16.00 -20.34 13.29
N VAL A 19 15.18 -20.82 14.25
CA VAL A 19 15.55 -21.87 15.20
C VAL A 19 15.89 -23.16 14.44
N GLY A 20 17.02 -23.77 14.79
CA GLY A 20 17.45 -25.05 14.19
C GLY A 20 18.09 -24.95 12.81
N LEU A 21 18.19 -23.76 12.21
CA LEU A 21 18.89 -23.56 10.94
C LEU A 21 20.39 -23.36 11.20
N ASP A 22 21.27 -24.15 10.59
CA ASP A 22 22.70 -24.15 10.92
C ASP A 22 23.57 -23.24 10.04
N THR A 23 23.05 -22.81 8.88
CA THR A 23 23.81 -22.00 7.92
C THR A 23 23.25 -20.58 7.82
N SER A 24 24.13 -19.60 7.59
CA SER A 24 23.72 -18.21 7.33
C SER A 24 22.80 -18.09 6.12
N HIS A 25 23.02 -18.93 5.11
CA HIS A 25 22.20 -18.99 3.91
C HIS A 25 20.76 -19.44 4.23
N ALA A 26 20.60 -20.54 4.99
CA ALA A 26 19.28 -21.01 5.39
C ALA A 26 18.55 -20.00 6.28
N VAL A 27 19.26 -19.36 7.21
CA VAL A 27 18.70 -18.28 8.04
C VAL A 27 18.19 -17.12 7.18
N TRP A 28 18.99 -16.69 6.19
CA TRP A 28 18.60 -15.61 5.28
C TRP A 28 17.41 -15.99 4.41
N ASP A 29 17.40 -17.20 3.85
CA ASP A 29 16.27 -17.67 3.03
C ASP A 29 14.98 -17.78 3.84
N ALA A 30 15.03 -18.31 5.06
CA ALA A 30 13.83 -18.41 5.90
C ALA A 30 13.24 -17.03 6.23
N LEU A 31 14.09 -16.05 6.55
CA LEU A 31 13.65 -14.67 6.78
C LEU A 31 13.10 -14.04 5.50
N LYS A 32 13.84 -14.18 4.40
CA LYS A 32 13.42 -13.66 3.10
C LYS A 32 12.07 -14.23 2.70
N ASP A 33 11.85 -15.53 2.83
CA ASP A 33 10.60 -16.18 2.42
C ASP A 33 9.43 -15.77 3.34
N ALA A 34 9.66 -15.72 4.66
CA ALA A 34 8.64 -15.30 5.62
C ALA A 34 8.21 -13.85 5.41
N TYR A 35 9.18 -12.92 5.32
CA TYR A 35 8.88 -11.50 5.16
C TYR A 35 8.52 -11.11 3.74
N ALA A 36 8.96 -11.83 2.70
CA ALA A 36 8.49 -11.61 1.34
C ALA A 36 7.02 -11.98 1.21
N LYS A 37 6.57 -13.07 1.84
CA LYS A 37 5.16 -13.44 1.88
C LYS A 37 4.32 -12.37 2.60
N ASP A 38 4.73 -11.96 3.79
CA ASP A 38 4.06 -10.89 4.55
C ASP A 38 4.01 -9.59 3.74
N SER A 39 5.12 -9.22 3.07
CA SER A 39 5.17 -8.05 2.19
C SER A 39 4.22 -8.15 1.00
N GLN A 40 4.03 -9.34 0.41
CA GLN A 40 3.08 -9.54 -0.68
C GLN A 40 1.64 -9.49 -0.19
N GLU A 41 1.32 -10.15 0.91
CA GLU A 41 0.00 -10.08 1.55
C GLU A 41 -0.35 -8.63 1.95
N HIS A 42 0.63 -7.90 2.47
CA HIS A 42 0.50 -6.48 2.78
C HIS A 42 0.27 -5.64 1.53
N GLU A 43 1.03 -5.85 0.45
CA GLU A 43 0.81 -5.19 -0.85
C GLU A 43 -0.63 -5.45 -1.35
N PHE A 44 -1.08 -6.71 -1.37
CA PHE A 44 -2.41 -7.07 -1.83
C PHE A 44 -3.50 -6.42 -0.98
N THR A 45 -3.35 -6.43 0.34
CA THR A 45 -4.28 -5.79 1.27
C THR A 45 -4.43 -4.30 0.96
N LEU A 46 -3.31 -3.57 0.79
CA LEU A 46 -3.33 -2.15 0.45
C LEU A 46 -3.99 -1.89 -0.91
N ARG A 47 -3.71 -2.71 -1.92
CA ARG A 47 -4.35 -2.60 -3.25
C ARG A 47 -5.85 -2.87 -3.19
N GLN A 48 -6.29 -3.85 -2.40
CA GLN A 48 -7.70 -4.12 -2.18
C GLN A 48 -8.37 -2.93 -1.51
N HIS A 49 -7.77 -2.36 -0.46
CA HIS A 49 -8.31 -1.17 0.20
C HIS A 49 -8.49 -0.01 -0.76
N ILE A 50 -7.54 0.24 -1.67
CA ILE A 50 -7.68 1.30 -2.68
C ILE A 50 -8.79 0.99 -3.69
N THR A 51 -8.85 -0.25 -4.18
CA THR A 51 -9.83 -0.66 -5.20
C THR A 51 -11.26 -0.53 -4.68
N TYR A 52 -11.47 -0.90 -3.41
CA TYR A 52 -12.77 -0.87 -2.75
C TYR A 52 -13.00 0.39 -1.91
N LEU A 53 -12.08 1.35 -1.91
CA LEU A 53 -12.27 2.60 -1.20
C LEU A 53 -13.51 3.29 -1.76
N ARG A 54 -14.44 3.64 -0.88
CA ARG A 54 -15.63 4.44 -1.20
C ARG A 54 -15.77 5.52 -0.17
N LYS A 55 -16.18 6.71 -0.62
CA LYS A 55 -16.49 7.81 0.30
C LYS A 55 -17.73 7.41 1.10
N GLU A 56 -17.60 7.48 2.41
CA GLU A 56 -18.72 7.28 3.33
C GLU A 56 -19.59 8.54 3.37
N ASP A 57 -20.90 8.38 3.58
CA ASP A 57 -21.88 9.48 3.52
C ASP A 57 -21.63 10.52 4.64
N ASP A 58 -21.15 10.08 5.79
CA ASP A 58 -20.84 10.89 6.96
C ASP A 58 -19.44 11.54 6.91
N ARG A 59 -18.60 11.17 5.95
CA ARG A 59 -17.25 11.72 5.78
C ARG A 59 -17.21 12.86 4.78
N THR A 60 -16.40 13.86 5.10
CA THR A 60 -16.08 14.93 4.16
C THR A 60 -15.18 14.42 3.04
N ILE A 61 -15.20 15.11 1.88
CA ILE A 61 -14.28 14.84 0.77
C ILE A 61 -12.82 14.92 1.24
N LYS A 62 -12.51 15.88 2.12
CA LYS A 62 -11.15 16.09 2.63
C LYS A 62 -10.65 14.89 3.45
N GLU A 63 -11.48 14.34 4.33
CA GLU A 63 -11.15 13.15 5.10
C GLU A 63 -10.95 11.94 4.18
N HIS A 64 -11.82 11.80 3.17
CA HIS A 64 -11.71 10.76 2.16
C HIS A 64 -10.39 10.85 1.37
N ILE A 65 -10.02 12.04 0.90
CA ILE A 65 -8.73 12.31 0.24
C ILE A 65 -7.56 11.96 1.16
N HIS A 66 -7.65 12.29 2.45
CA HIS A 66 -6.61 11.98 3.42
C HIS A 66 -6.39 10.46 3.56
N ILE A 67 -7.46 9.68 3.63
CA ILE A 67 -7.40 8.21 3.68
C ILE A 67 -6.79 7.65 2.40
N PHE A 68 -7.26 8.12 1.24
CA PHE A 68 -6.72 7.70 -0.05
C PHE A 68 -5.21 7.99 -0.17
N LYS A 69 -4.78 9.18 0.27
CA LYS A 69 -3.37 9.56 0.31
C LYS A 69 -2.56 8.63 1.20
N GLY A 70 -3.05 8.32 2.41
CA GLY A 70 -2.40 7.39 3.31
C GLY A 70 -2.19 6.00 2.69
N LEU A 71 -3.17 5.49 1.95
CA LEU A 71 -3.02 4.21 1.23
C LEU A 71 -1.97 4.30 0.11
N CYS A 72 -1.94 5.39 -0.64
CA CYS A 72 -0.91 5.64 -1.67
C CYS A 72 0.50 5.72 -1.06
N ASP A 73 0.63 6.40 0.08
CA ASP A 73 1.91 6.59 0.77
C ASP A 73 2.41 5.26 1.36
N ASN A 74 1.52 4.43 1.91
CA ASN A 74 1.86 3.08 2.37
C ASN A 74 2.36 2.18 1.24
N LEU A 75 1.70 2.22 0.08
CA LEU A 75 2.17 1.50 -1.12
C LEU A 75 3.52 2.02 -1.62
N ALA A 76 3.74 3.34 -1.59
CA ALA A 76 5.03 3.92 -1.94
C ALA A 76 6.14 3.49 -0.97
N ALA A 77 5.84 3.39 0.33
CA ALA A 77 6.79 2.99 1.37
C ALA A 77 7.30 1.55 1.18
N ILE A 78 6.50 0.64 0.63
CA ILE A 78 6.91 -0.72 0.27
C ILE A 78 7.47 -0.83 -1.16
N GLY A 79 7.76 0.29 -1.83
CA GLY A 79 8.33 0.31 -3.18
C GLY A 79 7.33 0.02 -4.30
N LYS A 80 6.03 0.19 -4.04
CA LYS A 80 4.92 -0.08 -4.98
C LYS A 80 4.06 1.16 -5.25
N PRO A 81 4.65 2.32 -5.59
CA PRO A 81 3.89 3.56 -5.75
C PRO A 81 2.86 3.45 -6.88
N ILE A 82 1.72 4.10 -6.69
CA ILE A 82 0.68 4.20 -7.72
C ILE A 82 1.03 5.31 -8.73
N PRO A 83 0.93 5.06 -10.04
CA PRO A 83 1.09 6.10 -11.06
C PRO A 83 0.07 7.23 -10.93
N ASP A 84 0.46 8.47 -11.24
CA ASP A 84 -0.39 9.65 -11.07
C ASP A 84 -1.78 9.53 -11.71
N LYS A 85 -1.83 9.05 -12.96
CA LYS A 85 -3.08 8.82 -13.70
C LYS A 85 -3.99 7.78 -13.03
N GLU A 86 -3.42 6.78 -12.39
CA GLU A 86 -4.17 5.78 -11.63
C GLU A 86 -4.67 6.37 -10.32
N LYS A 87 -3.87 7.22 -9.64
CA LYS A 87 -4.32 7.93 -8.43
C LYS A 87 -5.56 8.78 -8.71
N VAL A 88 -5.52 9.53 -9.80
CA VAL A 88 -6.65 10.31 -10.32
C VAL A 88 -7.87 9.41 -10.54
N PHE A 89 -7.70 8.30 -11.26
CA PHE A 89 -8.79 7.38 -11.55
C PHE A 89 -9.41 6.80 -10.27
N TYR A 90 -8.60 6.23 -9.37
CA TYR A 90 -9.08 5.63 -8.13
C TYR A 90 -9.77 6.65 -7.22
N LEU A 91 -9.19 7.84 -7.06
CA LEU A 91 -9.78 8.87 -6.20
C LEU A 91 -11.15 9.30 -6.73
N ILE A 92 -11.25 9.67 -8.01
CA ILE A 92 -12.50 10.20 -8.55
C ILE A 92 -13.60 9.12 -8.56
N THR A 93 -13.25 7.88 -8.92
CA THR A 93 -14.22 6.77 -8.95
C THR A 93 -14.66 6.28 -7.56
N SER A 94 -13.91 6.64 -6.51
CA SER A 94 -14.25 6.31 -5.12
C SER A 94 -15.26 7.24 -4.47
N LEU A 95 -15.61 8.39 -5.09
CA LEU A 95 -16.46 9.41 -4.47
C LEU A 95 -17.93 9.01 -4.32
N GLY A 96 -18.40 8.01 -5.07
CA GLY A 96 -19.77 7.51 -4.99
C GLY A 96 -20.77 8.25 -5.91
N PRO A 97 -22.05 7.84 -5.87
CA PRO A 97 -23.07 8.29 -6.83
C PRO A 97 -23.36 9.79 -6.79
N GLU A 98 -23.24 10.42 -5.63
CA GLU A 98 -23.50 11.86 -5.46
C GLU A 98 -22.55 12.75 -6.28
N TYR A 99 -21.38 12.22 -6.68
CA TYR A 99 -20.41 12.90 -7.53
C TYR A 99 -20.35 12.34 -8.96
N GLU A 100 -21.31 11.54 -9.42
CA GLU A 100 -21.25 10.86 -10.73
C GLU A 100 -21.00 11.82 -11.91
N THR A 101 -21.64 12.99 -11.89
CA THR A 101 -21.45 14.03 -12.93
C THR A 101 -20.03 14.59 -12.91
N PHE A 102 -19.49 14.86 -11.72
CA PHE A 102 -18.11 15.30 -11.54
C PHE A 102 -17.14 14.22 -12.02
N THR A 103 -17.37 12.97 -11.63
CA THR A 103 -16.57 11.81 -12.03
C THR A 103 -16.50 11.64 -13.53
N THR A 104 -17.66 11.68 -14.19
CA THR A 104 -17.75 11.55 -15.64
C THR A 104 -17.04 12.69 -16.37
N THR A 105 -17.06 13.90 -15.79
CA THR A 105 -16.42 15.08 -16.39
C THR A 105 -14.90 15.01 -16.25
N MET A 106 -14.39 14.71 -15.06
CA MET A 106 -12.94 14.70 -14.77
C MET A 106 -12.18 13.54 -15.43
N LEU A 107 -12.87 12.47 -15.81
CA LEU A 107 -12.24 11.35 -16.54
C LEU A 107 -12.04 11.62 -18.04
N LYS A 108 -12.68 12.68 -18.58
CA LYS A 108 -12.50 13.10 -19.98
C LYS A 108 -11.17 13.85 -20.18
N PRO A 109 -10.53 13.73 -21.35
CA PRO A 109 -9.35 14.54 -21.65
C PRO A 109 -9.69 16.04 -21.76
N PRO A 110 -8.78 16.95 -21.34
CA PRO A 110 -7.53 16.67 -20.62
C PRO A 110 -7.81 16.30 -19.16
N ARG A 111 -7.17 15.21 -18.69
CA ARG A 111 -7.35 14.75 -17.30
C ARG A 111 -6.47 15.59 -16.37
N PRO A 112 -6.99 16.00 -15.20
CA PRO A 112 -6.18 16.68 -14.20
C PRO A 112 -5.10 15.75 -13.66
N SER A 113 -4.01 16.34 -13.19
CA SER A 113 -3.02 15.67 -12.34
C SER A 113 -3.60 15.38 -10.95
N TYR A 114 -3.01 14.42 -10.24
CA TYR A 114 -3.42 14.13 -8.86
C TYR A 114 -3.27 15.37 -7.95
N SER A 115 -2.22 16.15 -8.14
CA SER A 115 -2.00 17.39 -7.39
C SER A 115 -3.13 18.41 -7.56
N GLU A 116 -3.67 18.57 -8.77
CA GLU A 116 -4.75 19.53 -9.03
C GLU A 116 -6.07 19.12 -8.36
N LEU A 117 -6.28 17.82 -8.11
CA LEU A 117 -7.51 17.31 -7.47
C LEU A 117 -7.52 17.43 -5.95
N ILE A 118 -6.35 17.52 -5.32
CA ILE A 118 -6.21 17.52 -3.86
C ILE A 118 -5.88 18.91 -3.27
N LEU A 119 -5.78 19.93 -4.13
CA LEU A 119 -5.67 21.34 -3.76
C LEU A 119 -7.01 21.85 -3.21
#